data_AF-A0A3D2GVN3-F1
#
_entry.id   AF-A0A3D2GVN3-F1
#
_cell.length_a   1.000
_cell.length_b   1.000
_cell.length_c   1.000
_cell.angle_alpha   90.00
_cell.angle_beta   90.00
_cell.angle_gamma   90.00
#
_symmetry.space_group_name_H-M   'P 1'
#
loop_
_entity.id
_entity.type
_entity.pdbx_description
1 polymer ?
#
loop_
_entity_poly.entity_id
_entity_poly.type
_entity_poly.pdbx_seq_one_letter_code
_entity_poly.pdbx_strand_id
1 'polypeptide(L)'
;SVSLLEPVQVDAYGSKMPLNQVASVSAPEPRLLTVQVWDAGQAKAVEKAIREAGLGLNPQGEGTMIRVPIPDLNEERRNELVKVAGKYAEQTRIAIRNIRRD
;
A
#
# COMPACT_ATOMS: atom_id res chain seq x y z
N SER A 1 2.10 -8.49 2.11
CA SER A 1 1.41 -8.56 0.80
C SER A 1 1.67 -7.28 0.04
N VAL A 2 2.13 -7.39 -1.22
CA VAL A 2 2.45 -6.24 -2.10
C VAL A 2 1.27 -5.29 -2.32
N SER A 3 0.03 -5.80 -2.15
CA SER A 3 -1.22 -5.04 -2.25
C SER A 3 -1.39 -3.85 -1.30
N LEU A 4 -0.56 -3.73 -0.24
CA LEU A 4 -0.57 -2.54 0.60
C LEU A 4 -0.14 -1.27 -0.16
N LEU A 5 0.67 -1.43 -1.21
CA LEU A 5 1.23 -0.33 -2.00
C LEU A 5 0.48 -0.10 -3.33
N GLU A 6 -0.57 -0.87 -3.62
CA GLU A 6 -1.40 -0.73 -4.83
C GLU A 6 -2.20 0.59 -4.92
N PRO A 7 -2.79 1.14 -3.84
CA PRO A 7 -3.56 2.37 -3.94
C PRO A 7 -2.70 3.64 -3.93
N VAL A 8 -1.36 3.52 -3.85
CA VAL A 8 -0.46 4.66 -3.76
C VAL A 8 -0.35 5.33 -5.12
N GLN A 9 -0.78 6.60 -5.19
CA GLN A 9 -0.60 7.45 -6.36
C GLN A 9 0.65 8.30 -6.19
N VAL A 10 1.51 8.29 -7.21
CA VAL A 10 2.74 9.07 -7.30
C VAL A 10 2.49 10.20 -8.29
N ASP A 11 2.84 11.43 -7.90
CA ASP A 11 2.90 12.54 -8.85
C ASP A 11 4.14 12.40 -9.73
N ALA A 12 3.98 11.74 -10.88
CA ALA A 12 5.02 11.56 -11.88
C ALA A 12 4.74 12.44 -13.11
N TYR A 13 5.74 13.21 -13.52
CA TYR A 13 5.67 14.07 -14.72
C TYR A 13 4.44 15.00 -14.75
N GLY A 14 4.02 15.53 -13.58
CA GLY A 14 2.87 16.45 -13.46
C GLY A 14 1.49 15.77 -13.46
N SER A 15 1.44 14.44 -13.42
CA SER A 15 0.20 13.66 -13.36
C SER A 15 0.24 12.60 -12.26
N LYS A 16 -0.91 12.28 -11.66
CA LYS A 16 -1.02 11.20 -10.66
C LYS A 16 -1.05 9.86 -11.37
N MET A 17 0.05 9.11 -11.26
CA MET A 17 0.17 7.75 -11.78
C MET A 17 0.21 6.75 -10.63
N PRO A 18 -0.37 5.55 -10.78
CA PRO A 18 -0.25 4.52 -9.75
C PRO A 18 1.21 4.05 -9.63
N LEU A 19 1.63 3.74 -8.39
CA LEU A 19 3.02 3.36 -8.09
C LEU A 19 3.53 2.17 -8.92
N ASN A 20 2.65 1.23 -9.27
CA ASN A 20 2.97 0.07 -10.10
C ASN A 20 3.44 0.42 -11.52
N GLN A 21 3.14 1.62 -12.03
CA GLN A 21 3.56 2.11 -13.35
C GLN A 21 4.87 2.89 -13.30
N VAL A 22 5.36 3.24 -12.11
CA VAL A 22 6.57 4.06 -11.93
C VAL A 22 7.66 3.27 -11.21
N ALA A 23 7.28 2.19 -10.50
CA ALA A 23 8.17 1.35 -9.73
C ALA A 23 7.71 -0.12 -9.69
N SER A 24 8.68 -1.01 -9.58
CA SER A 24 8.46 -2.43 -9.30
C SER A 24 8.50 -2.68 -7.80
N VAL A 25 7.44 -3.27 -7.25
CA VAL A 25 7.38 -3.64 -5.83
C VAL A 25 7.74 -5.11 -5.67
N SER A 26 8.74 -5.39 -4.85
CA SER A 26 9.13 -6.73 -4.42
C SER A 26 9.01 -6.86 -2.91
N ALA A 27 8.70 -8.05 -2.43
CA ALA A 27 8.68 -8.37 -0.99
C ALA A 27 9.71 -9.47 -0.73
N PRO A 28 11.02 -9.16 -0.63
CA PRO A 28 12.05 -10.14 -0.34
C PRO A 28 11.84 -10.79 1.03
N GLU A 29 11.34 -10.01 1.99
CA GLU A 29 11.05 -10.46 3.34
C GLU A 29 9.64 -10.00 3.76
N PRO A 30 8.92 -10.78 4.58
CA PRO A 30 7.59 -10.40 5.07
C PRO A 30 7.57 -9.07 5.84
N ARG A 31 8.72 -8.65 6.37
CA ARG A 31 8.91 -7.44 7.20
C ARG A 31 9.49 -6.26 6.42
N LEU A 32 9.95 -6.48 5.18
CA LEU A 32 10.62 -5.47 4.38
C LEU A 32 10.11 -5.52 2.94
N LEU A 33 9.43 -4.45 2.55
CA LEU A 33 9.06 -4.22 1.15
C LEU A 33 10.17 -3.43 0.46
N THR A 34 10.51 -3.83 -0.75
CA THR A 34 11.48 -3.12 -1.59
C THR A 34 10.75 -2.59 -2.82
N VAL A 35 10.80 -1.28 -3.02
CA VAL A 35 10.22 -0.58 -4.17
C VAL A 35 11.36 -0.11 -5.05
N GLN A 36 11.50 -0.67 -6.25
CA GLN A 36 12.51 -0.32 -7.22
C GLN A 36 11.92 0.65 -8.25
N VAL A 37 12.32 1.91 -8.19
CA VAL A 37 11.86 2.96 -9.12
C VAL A 37 12.67 2.87 -10.42
N TRP A 38 12.01 3.04 -11.56
CA TRP A 38 12.68 3.00 -12.87
C TRP A 38 13.45 4.28 -13.18
N ASP A 39 12.95 5.43 -12.74
CA ASP A 39 13.61 6.74 -12.91
C ASP A 39 14.04 7.31 -11.54
N ALA A 40 15.34 7.57 -11.39
CA ALA A 40 15.90 8.20 -10.21
C ALA A 40 15.36 9.63 -9.98
N GLY A 41 14.95 10.33 -11.04
CA GLY A 41 14.31 11.65 -10.96
C GLY A 41 12.96 11.61 -10.26
N GLN A 42 12.25 10.47 -10.33
CA GLN A 42 10.96 10.26 -9.67
C GLN A 42 11.08 9.60 -8.29
N ALA A 43 12.28 9.17 -7.87
CA ALA A 43 12.49 8.50 -6.58
C ALA A 43 12.01 9.35 -5.39
N LYS A 44 12.24 10.67 -5.41
CA LYS A 44 11.76 11.58 -4.37
C LYS A 44 10.22 11.73 -4.35
N ALA A 45 9.60 11.73 -5.53
CA ALA A 45 8.14 11.80 -5.64
C ALA A 45 7.51 10.50 -5.12
N VAL A 46 8.12 9.35 -5.43
CA VAL A 46 7.71 8.03 -4.91
C VAL A 46 7.87 7.95 -3.39
N GLU A 47 9.00 8.39 -2.84
CA GLU A 47 9.22 8.40 -1.39
C GLU A 47 8.17 9.24 -0.66
N LYS A 48 7.85 10.42 -1.20
CA LYS A 48 6.81 11.30 -0.67
C LYS A 48 5.43 10.65 -0.75
N ALA A 49 5.08 10.05 -1.88
CA ALA A 49 3.80 9.37 -2.08
C ALA A 49 3.60 8.19 -1.10
N ILE A 50 4.64 7.39 -0.84
CA ILE A 50 4.59 6.29 0.12
C ILE A 50 4.39 6.82 1.56
N ARG A 51 5.02 7.95 1.90
CA ARG A 51 4.84 8.60 3.21
C ARG A 51 3.43 9.19 3.37
N GLU A 52 2.91 9.83 2.32
CA GLU A 52 1.57 10.45 2.31
C GLU A 52 0.43 9.42 2.20
N ALA A 53 0.71 8.20 1.75
CA ALA A 53 -0.27 7.11 1.70
C ALA A 53 -0.82 6.69 3.08
N GLY A 54 -0.31 7.27 4.18
CA GLY A 54 -0.88 7.09 5.52
C GLY A 54 -0.72 5.66 6.07
N LEU A 55 0.16 4.86 5.47
CA LEU A 55 0.39 3.47 5.87
C LEU A 55 1.21 3.35 7.17
N GLY A 56 1.67 4.48 7.73
CA GLY A 56 2.52 4.52 8.92
C GLY A 56 3.91 3.91 8.68
N LEU A 57 4.34 3.86 7.42
CA LEU A 57 5.61 3.28 6.99
C LEU A 57 6.63 4.39 6.78
N ASN A 58 7.89 4.14 7.17
CA ASN A 58 8.98 5.08 6.94
C ASN A 58 9.85 4.60 5.77
N PRO A 59 9.62 5.05 4.53
CA PRO A 59 10.44 4.66 3.39
C PRO A 59 11.88 5.15 3.58
N GLN A 60 12.85 4.27 3.33
CA GLN A 60 14.29 4.53 3.34
C GLN A 60 14.78 4.42 1.89
N GLY A 61 15.06 5.55 1.26
CA GLY A 61 15.54 5.60 -0.13
C GLY A 61 17.06 5.46 -0.23
N GLU A 62 17.53 4.46 -0.98
CA GLU A 62 18.89 4.34 -1.51
C GLU A 62 18.86 4.55 -3.03
N GLY A 63 18.85 5.81 -3.46
CA GLY A 63 18.84 6.17 -4.89
C GLY A 63 17.57 5.71 -5.60
N THR A 64 17.64 4.62 -6.36
CA THR A 64 16.51 4.04 -7.11
C THR A 64 15.75 2.96 -6.32
N MET A 65 16.30 2.49 -5.20
CA MET A 65 15.70 1.46 -4.38
C MET A 65 15.15 2.08 -3.09
N ILE A 66 13.87 1.89 -2.80
CA ILE A 66 13.22 2.39 -1.59
C ILE A 66 12.82 1.20 -0.74
N ARG A 67 13.38 1.11 0.46
CA ARG A 67 13.07 0.07 1.45
C ARG A 67 12.01 0.58 2.41
N VAL A 68 10.93 -0.17 2.55
CA VAL A 68 9.80 0.17 3.39
C VAL A 68 9.67 -0.92 4.46
N PRO A 69 10.21 -0.69 5.67
CA PRO A 69 10.01 -1.61 6.79
C PRO A 69 8.54 -1.57 7.20
N ILE A 70 7.91 -2.75 7.25
CA ILE A 70 6.56 -2.88 7.78
C ILE A 70 6.70 -2.95 9.31
N PRO A 71 6.12 -2.01 10.07
CA PRO A 71 6.13 -2.07 11.53
C PRO A 71 5.40 -3.32 11.99
N ASP A 72 5.86 -3.89 13.10
CA ASP A 72 5.28 -5.11 13.65
C ASP A 72 3.76 -4.96 13.85
N LEU A 73 3.04 -6.01 13.46
CA LEU A 73 1.62 -6.15 13.75
C LEU A 73 1.48 -6.39 15.27
N ASN A 74 1.50 -5.32 16.07
CA ASN A 74 1.08 -5.38 17.47
C ASN A 74 -0.34 -5.93 17.55
N GLU A 75 -0.69 -6.58 18.66
CA GLU A 75 -2.02 -7.18 18.88
C GLU A 75 -3.17 -6.20 18.60
N GLU A 76 -2.99 -4.91 18.89
CA GLU A 76 -3.97 -3.87 18.58
C GLU A 76 -4.26 -3.73 17.08
N ARG A 77 -3.23 -3.67 16.23
CA ARG A 77 -3.37 -3.59 14.76
C ARG A 77 -4.02 -4.85 14.20
N ARG A 78 -3.72 -6.02 14.76
CA ARG A 78 -4.38 -7.28 14.37
C ARG A 78 -5.87 -7.23 14.72
N ASN A 79 -6.22 -6.77 15.92
CA ASN A 79 -7.60 -6.66 16.37
C ASN A 79 -8.40 -5.64 15.55
N GLU A 80 -7.79 -4.53 15.13
CA GLU A 80 -8.42 -3.58 14.20
C GLU A 80 -8.68 -4.18 12.82
N LEU A 81 -7.69 -4.89 12.25
CA LEU A 81 -7.84 -5.56 10.96
C LEU A 81 -8.94 -6.64 11.00
N VAL A 82 -9.05 -7.39 12.10
CA VAL A 82 -10.14 -8.37 12.29
C VAL A 82 -11.51 -7.69 12.31
N LYS A 83 -11.64 -6.54 13.01
CA LYS A 83 -12.89 -5.77 13.02
C LYS A 83 -13.25 -5.24 11.63
N VAL A 84 -12.26 -4.74 10.89
CA VAL A 84 -12.45 -4.23 9.52
C VAL A 84 -12.87 -5.37 8.58
N ALA A 85 -12.18 -6.52 8.63
CA ALA A 85 -12.55 -7.70 7.85
C ALA A 85 -13.98 -8.19 8.15
N GLY A 86 -14.37 -8.20 9.43
CA GLY A 86 -15.74 -8.52 9.84
C GLY A 86 -16.79 -7.58 9.26
N LYS A 87 -16.52 -6.27 9.22
CA LYS A 87 -17.41 -5.27 8.58
C LYS A 87 -17.56 -5.51 7.08
N TYR A 88 -16.46 -5.77 6.38
CA TYR A 88 -16.50 -6.07 4.95
C TYR A 88 -17.29 -7.36 4.66
N ALA A 89 -17.12 -8.42 5.47
CA ALA A 89 -17.89 -9.65 5.31
C ALA A 89 -19.39 -9.44 5.51
N GLU A 90 -19.78 -8.62 6.48
CA GLU A 90 -21.20 -8.31 6.73
C GLU A 90 -21.82 -7.45 5.63
N GLN A 91 -21.10 -6.46 5.12
CA GLN A 91 -21.54 -5.66 3.97
C GLN A 91 -21.80 -6.54 2.74
N THR A 92 -20.90 -7.49 2.45
CA THR A 92 -21.09 -8.44 1.34
C THR A 92 -22.30 -9.35 1.57
N ARG A 93 -22.54 -9.83 2.80
CA ARG A 93 -23.74 -10.63 3.13
C ARG A 93 -25.04 -9.83 2.98
N ILE A 94 -25.04 -8.55 3.36
CA ILE A 94 -26.19 -7.65 3.16
C ILE A 94 -26.43 -7.42 1.67
N ALA A 95 -25.39 -7.17 0.89
CA ALA A 95 -25.49 -6.99 -0.56
C ALA A 95 -26.09 -8.23 -1.25
N ILE A 96 -25.63 -9.44 -0.90
CA ILE A 96 -26.21 -10.69 -1.41
C ILE A 96 -27.69 -10.84 -1.02
N ARG A 97 -28.06 -10.44 0.20
CA ARG A 97 -29.46 -10.47 0.66
C ARG A 97 -30.34 -9.48 -0.08
N ASN A 98 -29.83 -8.30 -0.42
CA ASN A 98 -30.54 -7.30 -1.22
C ASN A 98 -30.75 -7.78 -2.66
N ILE A 99 -29.73 -8.36 -3.30
CA ILE A 99 -29.84 -8.94 -4.64
C ILE A 99 -30.86 -10.10 -4.69
N ARG A 100 -31.07 -10.82 -3.59
CA ARG A 100 -32.10 -11.88 -3.51
C ARG A 100 -33.52 -11.34 -3.28
N ARG A 101 -33.67 -10.06 -2.92
CA ARG A 101 -34.98 -9.44 -2.62
C ARG A 101 -35.54 -8.64 -3.81
N ASP A 102 -34.69 -8.16 -4.70
CA ASP A 102 -35.04 -7.69 -6.06
C ASP A 102 -35.25 -8.88 -7.00
#